data_AF-A0AAV2I6H1-F1
#
_entry.id   AF-A0AAV2I6H1-F1
#
_cell.length_a   1.000
_cell.length_b   1.000
_cell.length_c   1.000
_cell.angle_alpha   90.00
_cell.angle_beta   90.00
_cell.angle_gamma   90.00
#
_symmetry.space_group_name_H-M   'P 1'
#
loop_
_entity.id
_entity.type
_entity.pdbx_description
1 polymer ?
#
loop_
_entity_poly.entity_id
_entity_poly.type
_entity_poly.pdbx_seq_one_letter_code
_entity_poly.pdbx_strand_id
1 'polypeptide(L)'
;CGPCLCTSWQQGGELRYIIAGYAQGCTLLWDLLSSSPLIRVNSSTLRPMQCFRYNTDSILACTWNPRSPTIFLTSSFDGCSCQWDTRIQSMPIAIFKQPHKFFIQHSLCWAGPLING
;
A
#
# COMPACT_ATOMS: atom_id res chain seq x y z
N CYS A 1 -12.72 3.53 -8.28
CA CYS A 1 -12.29 2.48 -7.32
C CYS A 1 -13.49 2.20 -6.43
N GLY A 2 -13.71 0.95 -5.99
CA GLY A 2 -14.79 0.63 -5.04
C GLY A 2 -14.59 1.29 -3.68
N PRO A 3 -15.23 0.81 -2.59
CA PRO A 3 -14.95 1.30 -1.25
C PRO A 3 -13.48 1.08 -0.85
N CYS A 4 -12.98 1.99 -0.02
CA CYS A 4 -11.70 1.83 0.67
C CYS A 4 -11.88 0.82 1.81
N LEU A 5 -11.01 -0.20 1.88
CA LEU A 5 -11.13 -1.30 2.85
C LEU A 5 -10.04 -1.26 3.93
N CYS A 6 -8.88 -0.71 3.60
CA CYS A 6 -7.77 -0.58 4.53
C CYS A 6 -6.94 0.67 4.21
N THR A 7 -6.27 1.23 5.21
CA THR A 7 -5.37 2.37 5.06
C THR A 7 -4.13 2.17 5.94
N SER A 8 -3.01 2.74 5.52
CA SER A 8 -1.79 2.73 6.31
C SER A 8 -0.97 4.00 6.09
N TRP A 9 -0.47 4.55 7.20
CA TRP A 9 0.42 5.70 7.22
C TRP A 9 1.86 5.23 7.12
N GLN A 10 2.68 5.98 6.41
CA GLN A 10 4.12 5.74 6.35
C GLN A 10 4.70 5.73 7.78
N GLN A 11 5.49 4.70 8.11
CA GLN A 11 5.97 4.45 9.47
C GLN A 11 7.38 5.01 9.74
N GLY A 12 8.10 5.45 8.70
CA GLY A 12 9.46 5.98 8.80
C GLY A 12 9.71 7.13 7.81
N GLY A 13 10.78 7.90 8.01
CA GLY A 13 11.07 9.08 7.21
C GLY A 13 10.19 10.28 7.58
N GLU A 14 9.73 11.05 6.59
CA GLU A 14 9.01 12.32 6.78
C GLU A 14 7.51 12.17 7.11
N LEU A 15 6.99 10.93 7.23
CA LEU A 15 5.54 10.68 7.40
C LEU A 15 4.69 11.34 6.30
N ARG A 16 5.22 11.36 5.08
CA ARG A 16 4.71 12.11 3.93
C ARG A 16 3.59 11.37 3.19
N TYR A 17 3.58 10.04 3.27
CA TYR A 17 2.74 9.22 2.41
C TYR A 17 1.66 8.44 3.17
N ILE A 18 0.51 8.30 2.52
CA ILE A 18 -0.56 7.38 2.93
C ILE A 18 -0.81 6.40 1.79
N ILE A 19 -1.04 5.13 2.12
CA ILE A 19 -1.61 4.15 1.20
C ILE A 19 -3.01 3.74 1.63
N ALA A 20 -3.84 3.39 0.66
CA ALA A 20 -5.15 2.80 0.90
C ALA A 20 -5.45 1.71 -0.12
N GLY A 21 -5.93 0.58 0.38
CA GLY A 21 -6.38 -0.56 -0.42
C GLY A 21 -7.89 -0.51 -0.67
N TYR A 22 -8.29 -0.90 -1.87
CA TYR A 22 -9.68 -0.84 -2.33
C TYR A 22 -10.24 -2.20 -2.74
N ALA A 23 -11.56 -2.32 -2.74
CA ALA A 23 -12.29 -3.52 -3.14
C ALA A 23 -12.04 -3.97 -4.61
N GLN A 24 -11.53 -3.08 -5.46
CA GLN A 24 -11.25 -3.40 -6.88
C GLN A 24 -9.78 -3.80 -7.11
N GLY A 25 -9.07 -4.30 -6.10
CA GLY A 25 -7.69 -4.77 -6.21
C GLY A 25 -6.63 -3.70 -6.48
N CYS A 26 -6.99 -2.43 -6.32
CA CYS A 26 -6.04 -1.34 -6.44
C CYS A 26 -5.61 -0.83 -5.06
N THR A 27 -4.34 -0.46 -4.95
CA THR A 27 -3.81 0.34 -3.85
C THR A 27 -3.46 1.72 -4.38
N LEU A 28 -3.89 2.76 -3.69
CA LEU A 28 -3.59 4.14 -4.05
C LEU A 28 -2.61 4.73 -3.04
N LEU A 29 -1.77 5.65 -3.53
CA LEU A 29 -0.79 6.37 -2.73
C LEU A 29 -1.06 7.87 -2.83
N TRP A 30 -1.06 8.54 -1.69
CA TRP A 30 -1.15 9.99 -1.59
C TRP A 30 0.12 10.57 -1.02
N ASP A 31 0.53 11.70 -1.60
CA ASP A 31 1.58 12.56 -1.09
C ASP A 31 0.95 13.78 -0.40
N LEU A 32 1.06 13.82 0.93
CA LEU A 32 0.43 14.85 1.76
C LEU A 32 1.10 16.22 1.61
N LEU A 33 2.37 16.22 1.24
CA LEU A 33 3.20 17.42 1.14
C LEU A 33 3.26 17.98 -0.28
N SER A 34 2.64 17.31 -1.26
CA SER A 34 2.64 17.78 -2.64
C SER A 34 1.89 19.11 -2.78
N SER A 35 2.57 20.12 -3.32
CA SER A 35 1.97 21.41 -3.73
C SER A 35 1.53 21.41 -5.20
N SER A 36 1.67 20.27 -5.90
CA SER A 36 1.32 20.19 -7.32
C SER A 36 -0.19 20.41 -7.52
N PRO A 37 -0.62 21.33 -8.38
CA PRO A 37 -2.04 21.56 -8.64
C PRO A 37 -2.71 20.37 -9.35
N LEU A 38 -1.92 19.46 -9.93
CA LEU A 38 -2.44 18.21 -10.51
C LEU A 38 -2.89 17.21 -9.43
N ILE A 39 -2.29 17.30 -8.24
CA ILE A 39 -2.55 16.41 -7.10
C ILE A 39 -3.46 17.13 -6.09
N ARG A 40 -3.17 18.39 -5.78
CA ARG A 40 -3.87 19.18 -4.77
C ARG A 40 -5.00 19.98 -5.41
N VAL A 41 -6.23 19.53 -5.17
CA VAL A 41 -7.45 20.20 -5.67
C VAL A 41 -7.75 21.46 -4.87
N ASN A 42 -7.59 21.39 -3.55
CA ASN A 42 -7.72 22.52 -2.63
C ASN A 42 -6.90 22.24 -1.36
N SER A 43 -7.04 23.04 -0.30
CA SER A 43 -6.27 22.87 0.93
C SER A 43 -6.54 21.53 1.66
N SER A 44 -7.72 20.92 1.48
CA SER A 44 -8.16 19.72 2.21
C SER A 44 -8.31 18.47 1.34
N THR A 45 -8.22 18.58 0.02
CA THR A 45 -8.48 17.49 -0.93
C THR A 45 -7.26 17.20 -1.80
N LEU A 46 -6.79 15.96 -1.70
CA LEU A 46 -5.68 15.41 -2.50
C LEU A 46 -6.17 14.28 -3.40
N ARG A 47 -5.73 14.29 -4.66
CA ARG A 47 -5.85 13.18 -5.60
C ARG A 47 -4.76 12.15 -5.32
N PRO A 48 -5.00 10.87 -5.62
CA PRO A 48 -3.94 9.86 -5.53
C PRO A 48 -2.81 10.21 -6.51
N MET A 49 -1.58 10.17 -6.02
CA MET A 49 -0.38 10.38 -6.84
C MET A 49 -0.07 9.15 -7.69
N GLN A 50 -0.32 7.95 -7.16
CA GLN A 50 -0.04 6.69 -7.84
C GLN A 50 -1.12 5.64 -7.58
N CYS A 51 -1.22 4.67 -8.48
CA CYS A 51 -2.13 3.53 -8.38
C CYS A 51 -1.36 2.24 -8.68
N PHE A 52 -1.31 1.35 -7.70
CA PHE A 52 -0.70 0.03 -7.81
C PHE A 52 -1.79 -1.00 -8.10
N ARG A 53 -1.63 -1.74 -9.19
CA ARG A 53 -2.58 -2.77 -9.63
C ARG A 53 -1.84 -4.01 -10.07
N TYR A 54 -2.07 -5.08 -9.33
CA TYR A 54 -1.64 -6.44 -9.67
C TYR A 54 -2.71 -7.43 -9.26
N ASN A 55 -3.26 -7.24 -8.06
CA ASN A 55 -4.32 -8.06 -7.51
C ASN A 55 -5.62 -7.96 -8.33
N THR A 56 -6.29 -9.09 -8.47
CA THR A 56 -7.55 -9.22 -9.23
C THR A 56 -8.78 -9.10 -8.35
N ASP A 57 -8.59 -9.06 -7.03
CA ASP A 57 -9.66 -8.97 -6.03
C ASP A 57 -9.30 -7.95 -4.93
N SER A 58 -10.21 -7.74 -3.98
CA SER A 58 -10.18 -6.75 -2.92
C SER A 58 -8.88 -6.74 -2.12
N ILE A 59 -8.27 -5.55 -1.96
CA ILE A 59 -7.16 -5.35 -1.03
C ILE A 59 -7.71 -5.23 0.39
N LEU A 60 -7.40 -6.20 1.25
CA LEU A 60 -7.97 -6.32 2.59
C LEU A 60 -7.07 -5.72 3.66
N ALA A 61 -5.76 -5.74 3.43
CA ALA A 61 -4.78 -5.17 4.34
C ALA A 61 -3.63 -4.54 3.55
N CYS A 62 -3.11 -3.43 4.06
CA CYS A 62 -1.89 -2.82 3.56
C CYS A 62 -1.07 -2.29 4.74
N THR A 63 0.25 -2.38 4.65
CA THR A 63 1.15 -1.92 5.72
C THR A 63 2.49 -1.46 5.17
N TRP A 64 2.99 -0.33 5.68
CA TRP A 64 4.31 0.18 5.33
C TRP A 64 5.42 -0.58 6.05
N ASN A 65 6.56 -0.72 5.37
CA ASN A 65 7.78 -1.20 6.01
C ASN A 65 8.30 -0.14 7.00
N PRO A 66 8.48 -0.48 8.29
CA PRO A 66 8.98 0.46 9.28
C PRO A 66 10.44 0.89 9.06
N ARG A 67 11.25 0.07 8.36
CA ARG A 67 12.66 0.39 8.07
C ARG A 67 12.86 1.08 6.72
N SER A 68 11.98 0.82 5.76
CA SER A 68 12.13 1.31 4.39
C SER A 68 10.92 2.15 4.00
N PRO A 69 11.03 3.49 4.03
CA PRO A 69 9.89 4.39 3.83
C PRO A 69 9.31 4.36 2.42
N THR A 70 9.95 3.66 1.47
CA THR A 70 9.46 3.48 0.10
C THR A 70 8.78 2.13 -0.11
N ILE A 71 8.85 1.21 0.86
CA ILE A 71 8.37 -0.16 0.71
C ILE A 71 7.08 -0.38 1.50
N PHE A 72 6.12 -1.06 0.89
CA PHE A 72 4.91 -1.49 1.57
C PHE A 72 4.45 -2.87 1.09
N LEU A 73 3.58 -3.50 1.88
CA LEU A 73 2.94 -4.78 1.58
C LEU A 73 1.43 -4.58 1.42
N THR A 74 0.84 -5.33 0.51
CA THR A 74 -0.61 -5.46 0.34
C THR A 74 -1.00 -6.92 0.41
N SER A 75 -2.18 -7.21 0.94
CA SER A 75 -2.80 -8.53 0.86
C SER A 75 -4.18 -8.41 0.24
N SER A 76 -4.51 -9.36 -0.62
CA SER A 76 -5.75 -9.41 -1.37
C SER A 76 -6.57 -10.66 -1.06
N PHE A 77 -7.87 -10.58 -1.31
CA PHE A 77 -8.78 -11.71 -1.26
C PHE A 77 -8.48 -12.78 -2.33
N ASP A 78 -7.73 -12.43 -3.38
CA ASP A 78 -7.26 -13.37 -4.41
C ASP A 78 -6.19 -14.37 -3.92
N GLY A 79 -5.79 -14.28 -2.64
CA GLY A 79 -4.76 -15.13 -2.04
C GLY A 79 -3.33 -14.72 -2.36
N CYS A 80 -3.14 -13.55 -2.99
CA CYS A 80 -1.83 -12.97 -3.29
C CYS A 80 -1.52 -11.79 -2.38
N SER A 81 -0.33 -11.82 -1.80
CA SER A 81 0.27 -10.68 -1.11
C SER A 81 1.42 -10.13 -1.95
N CYS A 82 1.49 -8.81 -2.08
CA CYS A 82 2.46 -8.15 -2.96
C CYS A 82 3.30 -7.16 -2.16
N GLN A 83 4.61 -7.17 -2.42
CA GLN A 83 5.53 -6.16 -1.95
C GLN A 83 5.76 -5.13 -3.03
N TRP A 84 5.69 -3.85 -2.66
CA TRP A 84 5.75 -2.72 -3.58
C TRP A 84 6.84 -1.75 -3.18
N ASP A 85 7.41 -1.07 -4.17
CA ASP A 85 8.27 0.12 -3.98
C ASP A 85 7.53 1.32 -4.56
N THR A 86 7.38 2.41 -3.81
CA THR A 86 6.72 3.64 -4.27
C THR A 86 7.43 4.31 -5.45
N ARG A 87 8.69 3.97 -5.68
CA ARG A 87 9.49 4.47 -6.80
C ARG A 87 9.24 3.67 -8.09
N ILE A 88 8.63 2.48 -7.98
CA ILE A 88 8.40 1.57 -9.11
C ILE A 88 6.89 1.38 -9.29
N GLN A 89 6.34 1.98 -10.34
CA GLN A 89 4.89 1.95 -10.59
C GLN A 89 4.41 0.72 -11.36
N SER A 90 5.29 0.06 -12.10
CA SER A 90 4.86 -0.92 -13.11
C SER A 90 4.46 -2.25 -12.52
N MET A 91 5.19 -2.78 -11.53
CA MET A 91 5.01 -4.14 -11.01
C MET A 91 5.43 -4.25 -9.53
N PRO A 92 4.87 -5.23 -8.79
CA PRO A 92 5.35 -5.53 -7.44
C PRO A 92 6.77 -6.10 -7.48
N ILE A 93 7.56 -5.80 -6.44
CA ILE A 93 8.92 -6.31 -6.24
C ILE A 93 8.89 -7.82 -6.00
N ALA A 94 7.91 -8.28 -5.22
CA ALA A 94 7.72 -9.67 -4.87
C ALA A 94 6.23 -9.99 -4.78
N ILE A 95 5.88 -11.21 -5.16
CA ILE A 95 4.51 -11.73 -5.12
C ILE A 95 4.53 -13.03 -4.32
N PHE A 96 3.74 -13.07 -3.27
CA PHE A 96 3.57 -14.22 -2.39
C PHE A 96 2.18 -14.79 -2.63
N LYS A 97 2.11 -15.96 -3.28
CA LYS A 97 0.84 -16.66 -3.53
C LYS A 97 0.65 -17.74 -2.50
N GLN A 98 -0.48 -17.72 -1.80
CA GLN A 98 -0.84 -18.82 -0.92
C GLN A 98 -1.61 -19.88 -1.72
N PRO A 99 -1.25 -21.18 -1.59
CA PRO A 99 -1.90 -22.25 -2.35
C PRO A 99 -3.35 -22.53 -1.90
N HIS A 100 -3.74 -22.09 -0.70
CA HIS A 100 -5.08 -22.32 -0.14
C HIS A 100 -5.95 -21.07 -0.19
N LYS A 101 -7.02 -21.11 -0.99
CA LYS A 101 -8.00 -20.03 -1.23
C LYS A 101 -8.78 -19.53 0.00
N PHE A 102 -8.68 -20.19 1.15
CA PHE A 102 -9.52 -19.90 2.33
C PHE A 102 -8.80 -19.11 3.43
N PHE A 103 -7.52 -18.78 3.28
CA PHE A 103 -6.81 -17.97 4.27
C PHE A 103 -6.90 -16.49 3.91
N ILE A 104 -7.83 -15.79 4.54
CA ILE A 104 -8.05 -14.35 4.35
C ILE A 104 -7.11 -13.60 5.29
N GLN A 105 -6.05 -12.96 4.76
CA GLN A 105 -5.18 -12.14 5.60
C GLN A 105 -5.85 -10.78 5.87
N HIS A 106 -6.45 -10.64 7.05
CA HIS A 106 -7.03 -9.39 7.54
C HIS A 106 -6.00 -8.42 8.14
N SER A 107 -4.80 -8.91 8.43
CA SER A 107 -3.74 -8.10 9.04
C SER A 107 -2.37 -8.51 8.49
N LEU A 108 -1.53 -7.50 8.31
CA LEU A 108 -0.14 -7.65 7.95
C LEU A 108 0.70 -6.93 9.00
N CYS A 109 1.73 -7.60 9.50
CA CYS A 109 2.74 -6.98 10.36
C CYS A 109 4.13 -7.24 9.77
N TRP A 110 5.04 -6.31 10.03
CA TRP A 110 6.46 -6.50 9.74
C TRP A 110 7.13 -7.09 10.97
N ALA A 111 7.80 -8.23 10.81
CA ALA A 111 8.59 -8.87 11.86
C ALA A 111 10.03 -9.05 11.38
N GLY A 112 11.00 -8.62 12.19
CA GLY A 112 12.43 -8.80 11.95
C GLY A 112 13.25 -8.16 13.07
N PRO A 113 14.46 -8.66 13.39
CA PRO A 113 15.17 -8.30 14.60
C PRO A 113 15.44 -6.79 14.70
N LEU A 114 15.16 -6.20 15.87
CA LEU A 114 15.54 -4.84 16.24
C LEU A 114 17.04 -4.81 16.53
N ILE A 115 17.88 -4.97 15.51
CA ILE A 115 19.32 -4.82 15.69
C ILE A 115 19.60 -3.32 15.64
N ASN A 116 19.69 -2.70 16.82
CA ASN A 116 20.24 -1.35 16.97
C ASN A 116 21.73 -1.44 16.61
N GLY A 117 22.09 -0.95 15.43
CA GLY A 117 23.48 -0.67 15.05
C GLY A 117 23.79 0.78 15.33
#